data_AF-A0A2M9ZA84-F1
#
_entry.id   AF-A0A2M9ZA84-F1
#
_cell.length_a   1.000
_cell.length_b   1.000
_cell.length_c   1.000
_cell.angle_alpha   90.00
_cell.angle_beta   90.00
_cell.angle_gamma   90.00
#
_symmetry.space_group_name_H-M   'P 1'
#
loop_
_entity.id
_entity.type
_entity.pdbx_description
1 polymer ?
#
loop_
_entity_poly.entity_id
_entity_poly.type
_entity_poly.pdbx_seq_one_letter_code
_entity_poly.pdbx_strand_id
1 'polypeptide(L)'
;MPRILILFLILLFSFFCQKDSSPEESRAIGQSAKSAAPTPAMDQLSVAGEDADLKTAPVREKKDAASEEAKLFSNPKVGNLKIGRLLEYKANLSFTVENFISARKFLLELSSKYGFVLNENFYSSDGASPSSMNVTFHVRSSDLYEVLLELDKLGALVSENIEVEDHTESFTLEQIHAKRERIRGARRGELANRASTKTAAEIEALVAESEDAADSAEFEKWKILDRVSWAKITVHVEGPRMPKSVEVPNFKDAWIDLVEIGLKLLLLFIYILPLAILIGLFVYGFRAARSRWRNK
;
A
#
# COMPACT_ATOMS: atom_id res chain seq x y z
N MET A 1 17.41 -43.33 -29.43
CA MET A 1 17.39 -44.21 -28.24
C MET A 1 17.49 -43.52 -26.85
N PRO A 2 17.39 -42.18 -26.65
CA PRO A 2 17.36 -41.61 -25.29
C PRO A 2 15.96 -41.60 -24.62
N ARG A 3 14.88 -41.83 -25.39
CA ARG A 3 13.50 -41.77 -24.89
C ARG A 3 13.08 -42.96 -24.02
N ILE A 4 13.74 -44.11 -24.17
CA ILE A 4 13.46 -45.32 -23.37
C ILE A 4 14.13 -45.22 -21.99
N LEU A 5 15.30 -44.57 -21.91
CA LEU A 5 16.04 -44.39 -20.66
C LEU A 5 15.33 -43.40 -19.71
N ILE A 6 14.72 -42.34 -20.26
CA ILE A 6 13.96 -41.34 -19.49
C ILE A 6 12.68 -41.96 -18.91
N LEU A 7 12.03 -42.86 -19.66
CA LEU A 7 10.83 -43.58 -19.21
C LEU A 7 11.13 -44.56 -18.06
N PHE A 8 12.32 -45.19 -18.07
CA PHE A 8 12.77 -46.06 -16.98
C PHE A 8 13.18 -45.27 -15.72
N LEU A 9 13.74 -44.07 -15.88
CA LEU A 9 14.13 -43.17 -14.79
C LEU A 9 12.91 -42.58 -14.06
N ILE A 10 11.84 -42.26 -14.80
CA ILE A 10 10.58 -41.74 -14.24
C ILE A 10 9.81 -42.84 -13.48
N LEU A 11 9.92 -44.10 -13.92
CA LEU A 11 9.26 -45.25 -13.28
C LEU A 11 9.95 -45.71 -11.98
N LEU A 12 11.24 -45.39 -11.80
CA LEU A 12 11.99 -45.65 -10.57
C LEU A 12 11.72 -44.60 -9.47
N PHE A 13 11.35 -43.37 -9.82
CA PHE A 13 11.04 -42.31 -8.84
C PHE A 13 9.63 -42.41 -8.25
N SER A 14 8.70 -43.11 -8.90
CA SER A 14 7.31 -43.26 -8.43
C SER A 14 7.09 -44.41 -7.44
N PHE A 15 8.13 -45.18 -7.10
CA PHE A 15 8.05 -46.27 -6.10
C PHE A 15 8.65 -45.95 -4.72
N PHE A 16 9.18 -44.73 -4.51
CA PHE A 16 9.86 -44.34 -3.27
C PHE A 16 9.23 -43.10 -2.63
N CYS A 17 7.94 -43.16 -2.26
CA CYS A 17 7.39 -42.27 -1.24
C CYS A 17 6.05 -42.78 -0.71
N GLN A 18 6.11 -43.76 0.20
CA GLN A 18 5.05 -44.00 1.16
C GLN A 18 5.63 -43.82 2.57
N LYS A 19 4.99 -42.92 3.31
CA LYS A 19 4.46 -43.17 4.67
C LYS A 19 5.27 -42.66 5.91
N ASP A 20 4.48 -42.08 6.82
CA ASP A 20 4.64 -41.75 8.26
C ASP A 20 5.49 -40.51 8.62
N SER A 21 5.18 -39.67 9.62
CA SER A 21 4.11 -39.54 10.61
C SER A 21 4.32 -38.21 11.39
N SER A 22 3.26 -37.62 11.95
CA SER A 22 3.35 -36.68 13.08
C SER A 22 3.56 -37.46 14.39
N PRO A 23 4.15 -36.88 15.46
CA PRO A 23 3.30 -36.26 16.49
C PRO A 23 3.89 -35.08 17.28
N GLU A 24 2.96 -34.22 17.73
CA GLU A 24 2.77 -33.59 19.06
C GLU A 24 3.91 -33.08 19.99
N GLU A 25 3.62 -31.86 20.49
CA GLU A 25 3.61 -31.42 21.89
C GLU A 25 4.92 -31.06 22.64
N SER A 26 5.00 -29.79 23.07
CA SER A 26 5.65 -29.38 24.33
C SER A 26 5.17 -27.98 24.76
N ARG A 27 4.34 -27.96 25.82
CA ARG A 27 4.03 -26.80 26.67
C ARG A 27 5.22 -26.45 27.58
N ALA A 28 5.42 -25.16 27.85
CA ALA A 28 5.92 -24.59 29.12
C ALA A 28 5.63 -23.06 29.09
N ILE A 29 4.58 -22.54 29.71
CA ILE A 29 4.45 -22.02 31.09
C ILE A 29 5.66 -21.24 31.62
N GLY A 30 5.43 -19.95 31.96
CA GLY A 30 6.30 -19.11 32.80
C GLY A 30 6.07 -17.61 32.55
N GLN A 31 4.91 -17.04 32.95
CA GLN A 31 4.74 -16.14 34.11
C GLN A 31 5.46 -14.77 34.10
N SER A 32 4.59 -13.74 34.05
CA SER A 32 4.57 -12.51 34.87
C SER A 32 5.74 -11.51 34.81
N ALA A 33 5.47 -10.36 34.20
CA ALA A 33 5.93 -9.08 34.71
C ALA A 33 4.88 -7.99 34.46
N LYS A 34 4.38 -7.42 35.56
CA LYS A 34 3.60 -6.19 35.62
C LYS A 34 4.38 -5.04 34.99
N SER A 35 3.74 -4.27 34.13
CA SER A 35 4.10 -2.85 33.97
C SER A 35 2.84 -2.06 33.65
N ALA A 36 2.50 -1.15 34.56
CA ALA A 36 1.43 -0.21 34.46
C ALA A 36 1.67 0.78 33.30
N ALA A 37 0.57 1.19 32.66
CA ALA A 37 0.53 2.27 31.69
C ALA A 37 0.79 3.64 32.37
N PRO A 38 1.43 4.60 31.69
CA PRO A 38 1.37 6.00 32.06
C PRO A 38 0.27 6.71 31.23
N THR A 39 -0.76 7.18 31.91
CA THR A 39 -1.75 8.14 31.40
C THR A 39 -1.09 9.52 31.27
N PRO A 40 -1.18 10.21 30.12
CA PRO A 40 -0.89 11.63 30.06
C PRO A 40 -2.09 12.45 30.58
N ALA A 41 -1.78 13.40 31.46
CA ALA A 41 -2.72 14.34 32.05
C ALA A 41 -3.35 15.23 30.96
N MET A 42 -4.69 15.28 30.92
CA MET A 42 -5.40 16.31 30.17
C MET A 42 -5.42 17.60 30.98
N ASP A 43 -4.77 18.62 30.44
CA ASP A 43 -4.87 19.98 30.92
C ASP A 43 -6.25 20.55 30.54
N GLN A 44 -6.92 21.17 31.51
CA GLN A 44 -8.25 21.75 31.36
C GLN A 44 -8.15 23.11 30.68
N LEU A 45 -8.54 23.20 29.40
CA LEU A 45 -8.74 24.50 28.76
C LEU A 45 -10.13 25.05 29.16
N SER A 46 -10.10 25.97 30.11
CA SER A 46 -11.25 26.75 30.55
C SER A 46 -11.59 27.84 29.53
N VAL A 47 -12.88 27.98 29.24
CA VAL A 47 -13.45 29.03 28.39
C VAL A 47 -13.65 30.27 29.27
N ALA A 48 -12.96 31.36 28.94
CA ALA A 48 -13.31 32.71 29.38
C ALA A 48 -13.26 33.62 28.14
N GLY A 49 -14.39 34.24 27.83
CA GLY A 49 -14.49 35.25 26.78
C GLY A 49 -14.05 36.62 27.28
N GLU A 50 -13.58 37.45 26.36
CA GLU A 50 -13.68 38.90 26.51
C GLU A 50 -13.65 39.57 25.12
N ASP A 51 -14.61 40.47 24.93
CA ASP A 51 -14.88 41.26 23.74
C ASP A 51 -13.91 42.45 23.58
N ALA A 52 -13.90 43.00 22.37
CA ALA A 52 -13.44 44.33 21.95
C ALA A 52 -11.90 44.53 21.81
N ASP A 53 -11.43 44.91 20.62
CA ASP A 53 -11.56 46.26 20.09
C ASP A 53 -11.15 46.32 18.61
N LEU A 54 -11.97 47.00 17.81
CA LEU A 54 -11.78 47.26 16.39
C LEU A 54 -10.95 48.54 16.25
N LYS A 55 -9.72 48.47 15.72
CA LYS A 55 -9.06 49.65 15.16
C LYS A 55 -8.38 49.38 13.82
N THR A 56 -8.81 50.21 12.88
CA THR A 56 -8.62 50.22 11.45
C THR A 56 -7.31 50.91 11.04
N ALA A 57 -6.84 50.53 9.83
CA ALA A 57 -6.04 51.29 8.85
C ALA A 57 -4.54 50.92 8.69
N PRO A 58 -3.93 51.13 7.50
CA PRO A 58 -4.47 50.93 6.15
C PRO A 58 -3.54 50.10 5.24
N VAL A 59 -4.16 49.61 4.17
CA VAL A 59 -3.58 48.93 3.01
C VAL A 59 -2.43 49.74 2.39
N ARG A 60 -1.29 49.07 2.17
CA ARG A 60 -0.23 49.54 1.28
C ARG A 60 0.00 48.49 0.20
N GLU A 61 -0.62 48.72 -0.95
CA GLU A 61 -0.31 48.00 -2.18
C GLU A 61 1.15 48.25 -2.56
N LYS A 62 1.92 47.16 -2.69
CA LYS A 62 3.12 47.14 -3.52
C LYS A 62 3.02 45.97 -4.47
N LYS A 63 2.85 46.34 -5.72
CA LYS A 63 2.80 45.54 -6.92
C LYS A 63 4.24 45.25 -7.31
N ASP A 64 4.68 44.00 -7.21
CA ASP A 64 5.87 43.51 -7.91
C ASP A 64 5.55 42.11 -8.45
N ALA A 65 5.42 42.06 -9.77
CA ALA A 65 5.24 40.85 -10.56
C ALA A 65 6.59 40.17 -10.72
N ALA A 66 6.73 38.97 -10.17
CA ALA A 66 7.80 38.03 -10.49
C ALA A 66 7.25 36.60 -10.33
N SER A 67 7.11 35.93 -11.47
CA SER A 67 6.91 34.48 -11.67
C SER A 67 5.90 33.79 -10.74
N GLU A 68 4.61 33.85 -11.12
CA GLU A 68 3.65 32.81 -10.76
C GLU A 68 3.97 31.52 -11.53
N GLU A 69 5.07 30.85 -11.14
CA GLU A 69 5.02 29.39 -11.14
C GLU A 69 3.94 29.04 -10.12
N ALA A 70 2.88 28.40 -10.59
CA ALA A 70 1.73 28.05 -9.77
C ALA A 70 2.24 27.46 -8.44
N LYS A 71 2.06 28.19 -7.34
CA LYS A 71 2.21 27.59 -6.01
C LYS A 71 1.16 26.50 -5.97
N LEU A 72 1.56 25.24 -6.17
CA LEU A 72 0.63 24.12 -6.34
C LEU A 72 -0.20 23.89 -5.07
N PHE A 73 0.32 24.37 -3.92
CA PHE A 73 -0.38 24.47 -2.65
C PHE A 73 -1.02 25.86 -2.41
N SER A 74 -1.47 26.56 -3.45
CA SER A 74 -2.22 27.81 -3.28
C SER A 74 -3.63 27.47 -2.79
N ASN A 75 -3.75 27.41 -1.46
CA ASN A 75 -4.96 27.55 -0.65
C ASN A 75 -6.26 27.60 -1.49
N PRO A 76 -7.10 26.55 -1.54
CA PRO A 76 -8.49 26.86 -1.24
C PRO A 76 -8.43 27.63 0.08
N LYS A 77 -9.11 28.76 0.19
CA LYS A 77 -9.26 29.44 1.48
C LYS A 77 -9.88 28.45 2.49
N VAL A 78 -9.09 27.57 3.09
CA VAL A 78 -9.24 27.04 4.44
C VAL A 78 -8.81 28.16 5.39
N GLY A 79 -9.21 29.40 5.06
CA GLY A 79 -9.04 30.55 5.91
C GLY A 79 -9.96 30.33 7.08
N ASN A 80 -9.39 30.15 8.27
CA ASN A 80 -10.11 30.20 9.53
C ASN A 80 -11.36 29.29 9.61
N LEU A 81 -11.28 28.04 9.14
CA LEU A 81 -12.28 27.04 9.54
C LEU A 81 -12.03 26.58 10.98
N LYS A 82 -12.41 27.51 11.88
CA LYS A 82 -13.05 27.30 13.17
C LYS A 82 -12.27 26.50 14.19
N ILE A 83 -11.59 27.27 15.05
CA ILE A 83 -11.53 27.06 16.51
C ILE A 83 -12.77 26.22 16.94
N GLY A 84 -12.60 24.91 17.09
CA GLY A 84 -13.65 23.99 17.54
C GLY A 84 -14.15 22.90 16.56
N ARG A 85 -13.68 22.80 15.31
CA ARG A 85 -13.99 21.63 14.45
C ARG A 85 -12.92 20.54 14.56
N LEU A 86 -13.37 19.29 14.61
CA LEU A 86 -12.53 18.10 14.69
C LEU A 86 -12.40 17.46 13.31
N LEU A 87 -11.29 17.76 12.62
CA LEU A 87 -11.07 17.38 11.23
C LEU A 87 -9.95 16.34 11.11
N GLU A 88 -10.26 15.19 10.51
CA GLU A 88 -9.27 14.18 10.11
C GLU A 88 -8.82 14.45 8.68
N TYR A 89 -7.50 14.54 8.48
CA TYR A 89 -6.91 14.86 7.19
C TYR A 89 -6.23 13.63 6.58
N LYS A 90 -6.56 13.34 5.32
CA LYS A 90 -5.95 12.27 4.52
C LYS A 90 -5.43 12.88 3.22
N ALA A 91 -4.11 12.91 3.05
CA ALA A 91 -3.48 13.42 1.85
C ALA A 91 -2.84 12.28 1.05
N ASN A 92 -3.14 12.20 -0.24
CA ASN A 92 -2.51 11.29 -1.18
C ASN A 92 -1.81 12.13 -2.26
N LEU A 93 -0.48 12.03 -2.30
CA LEU A 93 0.38 12.84 -3.15
C LEU A 93 1.21 11.93 -4.04
N SER A 94 1.38 12.30 -5.31
CA SER A 94 2.27 11.60 -6.23
C SER A 94 3.28 12.59 -6.80
N PHE A 95 4.57 12.25 -6.72
CA PHE A 95 5.67 13.06 -7.21
C PHE A 95 6.52 12.30 -8.22
N THR A 96 7.02 13.03 -9.21
CA THR A 96 8.12 12.59 -10.07
C THR A 96 9.40 13.30 -9.65
N VAL A 97 10.45 12.52 -9.43
CA VAL A 97 11.73 13.03 -8.92
C VAL A 97 12.87 12.64 -9.85
N GLU A 98 13.84 13.54 -9.99
CA GLU A 98 15.07 13.26 -10.75
C GLU A 98 15.99 12.31 -9.98
N ASN A 99 16.15 12.54 -8.67
CA ASN A 99 17.02 11.78 -7.80
C ASN A 99 16.22 11.02 -6.75
N PHE A 100 15.98 9.73 -7.01
CA PHE A 100 15.17 8.88 -6.14
C PHE A 100 15.78 8.68 -4.73
N ILE A 101 17.11 8.53 -4.66
CA ILE A 101 17.81 8.26 -3.39
C ILE A 101 17.72 9.46 -2.44
N SER A 102 17.87 10.69 -2.96
CA SER A 102 17.73 11.90 -2.15
C SER A 102 16.28 12.11 -1.72
N ALA A 103 15.31 11.83 -2.59
CA ALA A 103 13.90 11.90 -2.24
C ALA A 103 13.54 10.95 -1.09
N ARG A 104 14.04 9.72 -1.12
CA ARG A 104 13.89 8.77 -0.01
C ARG A 104 14.47 9.31 1.30
N LYS A 105 15.70 9.81 1.28
CA LYS A 105 16.34 10.36 2.48
C LYS A 105 15.55 11.56 3.03
N PHE A 106 15.09 12.45 2.15
CA PHE A 106 14.28 13.60 2.51
C PHE A 106 12.97 13.19 3.19
N LEU A 107 12.24 12.21 2.65
CA LEU A 107 11.00 11.73 3.26
C LEU A 107 11.22 11.09 4.64
N LEU A 108 12.33 10.39 4.83
CA LEU A 108 12.69 9.83 6.13
C LEU A 108 13.05 10.92 7.15
N GLU A 109 13.77 11.96 6.72
CA GLU A 109 14.11 13.11 7.55
C GLU A 109 12.84 13.90 7.93
N LEU A 110 11.99 14.20 6.95
CA LEU A 110 10.73 14.90 7.13
C LEU A 110 9.79 14.16 8.10
N SER A 111 9.64 12.85 7.92
CA SER A 111 8.81 12.03 8.81
C SER A 111 9.38 12.00 10.22
N SER A 112 10.70 11.90 10.41
CA SER A 112 11.30 11.96 11.75
C SER A 112 11.18 13.33 12.45
N LYS A 113 11.09 14.42 11.67
CA LYS A 113 10.95 15.79 12.20
C LYS A 113 9.51 16.08 12.66
N TYR A 114 8.51 15.67 11.89
CA TYR A 114 7.11 16.05 12.12
C TYR A 114 6.18 14.91 12.57
N GLY A 115 6.66 13.66 12.63
CA GLY A 115 5.84 12.53 13.05
C GLY A 115 6.56 11.19 12.99
N PHE A 116 5.94 10.20 12.33
CA PHE A 116 6.49 8.84 12.24
C PHE A 116 5.97 8.10 10.99
N VAL A 117 6.77 7.14 10.52
CA VAL A 117 6.44 6.30 9.36
C VAL A 117 5.57 5.11 9.79
N LEU A 118 4.49 4.85 9.06
CA LEU A 118 3.65 3.66 9.24
C LEU A 118 4.11 2.51 8.35
N ASN A 119 4.34 2.84 7.08
CA ASN A 119 4.66 1.84 6.07
C ASN A 119 5.57 2.47 5.01
N GLU A 120 6.53 1.67 4.55
CA GLU A 120 7.46 2.03 3.51
C GLU A 120 7.59 0.84 2.56
N ASN A 121 7.14 1.03 1.33
CA ASN A 121 7.32 0.05 0.25
C ASN A 121 8.25 0.63 -0.79
N PHE A 122 9.34 -0.07 -1.05
CA PHE A 122 10.35 0.31 -2.04
C PHE A 122 10.38 -0.72 -3.17
N TYR A 123 10.33 -0.22 -4.41
CA TYR A 123 10.52 -1.00 -5.62
C TYR A 123 11.76 -0.50 -6.34
N SER A 124 12.80 -1.34 -6.37
CA SER A 124 14.00 -1.07 -7.16
C SER A 124 13.70 -1.20 -8.65
N SER A 125 14.41 -0.43 -9.47
CA SER A 125 14.33 -0.57 -10.93
C SER A 125 14.97 -1.89 -11.35
N ASP A 126 14.29 -2.63 -12.23
CA ASP A 126 14.80 -3.82 -12.91
C ASP A 126 15.07 -3.52 -14.41
N GLY A 127 15.48 -2.29 -14.73
CA GLY A 127 15.81 -1.86 -16.09
C GLY A 127 14.63 -1.55 -17.01
N ALA A 128 13.46 -2.15 -16.81
CA ALA A 128 12.23 -1.88 -17.58
C ALA A 128 11.31 -0.83 -16.93
N SER A 129 11.31 -0.74 -15.59
CA SER A 129 10.44 0.15 -14.82
C SER A 129 11.24 1.14 -13.99
N PRO A 130 10.78 2.39 -13.82
CA PRO A 130 11.40 3.34 -12.92
C PRO A 130 11.32 2.85 -11.47
N SER A 131 12.32 3.20 -10.67
CA SER A 131 12.24 2.95 -9.22
C SER A 131 11.06 3.72 -8.63
N SER A 132 10.30 3.08 -7.76
CA SER A 132 9.16 3.74 -7.12
C SER A 132 9.13 3.46 -5.63
N MET A 133 8.53 4.39 -4.89
CA MET A 133 8.36 4.33 -3.45
C MET A 133 6.92 4.67 -3.10
N ASN A 134 6.36 3.94 -2.13
CA ASN A 134 5.15 4.32 -1.45
C ASN A 134 5.46 4.45 0.03
N VAL A 135 5.31 5.66 0.57
CA VAL A 135 5.50 5.94 1.99
C VAL A 135 4.20 6.44 2.56
N THR A 136 3.77 5.83 3.66
CA THR A 136 2.67 6.36 4.47
C THR A 136 3.23 6.75 5.82
N PHE A 137 3.02 8.00 6.20
CA PHE A 137 3.45 8.52 7.50
C PHE A 137 2.35 9.38 8.12
N HIS A 138 2.36 9.45 9.45
CA HIS A 138 1.50 10.34 10.20
C HIS A 138 2.28 11.60 10.59
N VAL A 139 1.59 12.72 10.54
CA VAL A 139 2.09 14.04 10.90
C VAL A 139 1.10 14.69 11.85
N ARG A 140 1.54 15.56 12.75
CA ARG A 140 0.60 16.33 13.57
C ARG A 140 -0.30 17.19 12.68
N SER A 141 -1.61 17.19 12.93
CA SER A 141 -2.56 17.97 12.14
C SER A 141 -2.29 19.48 12.17
N SER A 142 -1.62 19.99 13.21
CA SER A 142 -1.17 21.38 13.30
C SER A 142 -0.11 21.75 12.25
N ASP A 143 0.75 20.78 11.91
CA ASP A 143 1.96 21.01 11.12
C ASP A 143 1.75 20.56 9.66
N LEU A 144 0.56 20.03 9.33
CA LEU A 144 0.22 19.49 8.02
C LEU A 144 0.58 20.44 6.89
N TYR A 145 0.20 21.71 6.98
CA TYR A 145 0.47 22.69 5.93
C TYR A 145 1.96 22.99 5.75
N GLU A 146 2.71 23.04 6.86
CA GLU A 146 4.16 23.21 6.79
C GLU A 146 4.82 22.01 6.11
N VAL A 147 4.36 20.80 6.43
CA VAL A 147 4.82 19.57 5.78
C VAL A 147 4.47 19.54 4.29
N LEU A 148 3.26 19.94 3.89
CA LEU A 148 2.88 20.00 2.47
C LEU A 148 3.78 20.98 1.69
N LEU A 149 4.13 22.13 2.28
CA LEU A 149 5.06 23.09 1.69
C LEU A 149 6.51 22.56 1.63
N GLU A 150 6.94 21.76 2.60
CA GLU A 150 8.23 21.08 2.52
C GLU A 150 8.23 19.97 1.46
N LEU A 151 7.13 19.24 1.29
CA LEU A 151 6.96 18.21 0.26
C LEU A 151 6.96 18.77 -1.16
N ASP A 152 6.51 20.01 -1.37
CA ASP A 152 6.58 20.69 -2.67
C ASP A 152 8.02 20.77 -3.22
N LYS A 153 9.01 20.80 -2.31
CA LYS A 153 10.43 20.88 -2.68
C LYS A 153 11.02 19.54 -3.14
N LEU A 154 10.26 18.45 -3.01
CA LEU A 154 10.72 17.09 -3.31
C LEU A 154 10.94 16.86 -4.80
N GLY A 155 10.06 17.41 -5.64
CA GLY A 155 10.05 17.20 -7.09
C GLY A 155 8.78 17.73 -7.73
N ALA A 156 8.49 17.30 -8.95
CA ALA A 156 7.28 17.73 -9.66
C ALA A 156 6.07 16.96 -9.14
N LEU A 157 5.08 17.68 -8.61
CA LEU A 157 3.82 17.11 -8.17
C LEU A 157 2.98 16.68 -9.40
N VAL A 158 2.66 15.39 -9.46
CA VAL A 158 1.84 14.79 -10.53
C VAL A 158 0.36 14.80 -10.15
N SER A 159 0.06 14.46 -8.90
CA SER A 159 -1.32 14.42 -8.43
C SER A 159 -1.39 14.75 -6.94
N GLU A 160 -2.44 15.48 -6.58
CA GLU A 160 -2.79 15.79 -5.20
C GLU A 160 -4.26 15.45 -4.96
N ASN A 161 -4.51 14.72 -3.88
CA ASN A 161 -5.85 14.49 -3.37
C ASN A 161 -5.82 14.64 -1.85
N ILE A 162 -6.46 15.70 -1.35
CA ILE A 162 -6.62 15.95 0.08
C ILE A 162 -8.09 15.77 0.43
N GLU A 163 -8.35 14.77 1.26
CA GLU A 163 -9.65 14.46 1.82
C GLU A 163 -9.71 14.92 3.28
N VAL A 164 -10.84 15.50 3.66
CA VAL A 164 -11.10 15.99 5.02
C VAL A 164 -12.40 15.39 5.51
N GLU A 165 -12.34 14.71 6.64
CA GLU A 165 -13.50 14.12 7.30
C GLU A 165 -13.79 14.87 8.60
N ASP A 166 -15.02 15.35 8.77
CA ASP A 166 -15.44 16.09 9.96
C ASP A 166 -16.05 15.15 10.99
N HIS A 167 -15.37 14.97 12.14
CA HIS A 167 -15.81 14.13 13.25
C HIS A 167 -16.46 14.92 14.39
N THR A 168 -16.73 16.22 14.19
CA THR A 168 -17.27 17.09 15.24
C THR A 168 -18.61 16.56 15.78
N GLU A 169 -19.51 16.16 14.88
CA GLU A 169 -20.82 15.62 15.28
C GLU A 169 -20.66 14.33 16.09
N SER A 170 -19.92 13.35 15.57
CA SER A 170 -19.66 12.08 16.25
C SER A 170 -19.04 12.27 17.63
N PHE A 171 -18.07 13.17 17.75
CA PHE A 171 -17.47 13.48 19.05
C PHE A 171 -18.47 14.06 20.04
N THR A 172 -19.31 15.01 19.61
CA THR A 172 -20.32 15.61 20.49
C THR A 172 -21.37 14.58 20.92
N LEU A 173 -21.73 13.64 20.04
CA LEU A 173 -22.66 12.56 20.36
C LEU A 173 -22.08 11.61 21.41
N GLU A 174 -20.83 11.16 21.24
CA GLU A 174 -20.17 10.31 22.23
C GLU A 174 -19.98 11.02 23.58
N GLN A 175 -19.70 12.33 23.56
CA GLN A 175 -19.64 13.15 24.78
C GLN A 175 -21.00 13.18 25.51
N ILE A 176 -22.11 13.31 24.76
CA ILE A 176 -23.46 13.26 25.33
C ILE A 176 -23.76 11.87 25.90
N HIS A 177 -23.36 10.81 25.19
CA HIS A 177 -23.55 9.42 25.62
C HIS A 177 -22.81 9.13 26.93
N ALA A 178 -21.50 9.39 26.98
CA ALA A 178 -20.69 9.22 28.19
C ALA A 178 -21.27 10.01 29.38
N LYS A 179 -21.67 11.27 29.17
CA LYS A 179 -22.29 12.09 30.22
C LYS A 179 -23.62 11.51 30.70
N ARG A 180 -24.47 11.05 29.77
CA ARG A 180 -25.76 10.46 30.10
C ARG A 180 -25.58 9.18 30.90
N GLU A 181 -24.63 8.35 30.51
CA GLU A 181 -24.40 7.07 31.16
C GLU A 181 -23.79 7.25 32.55
N ARG A 182 -22.87 8.19 32.72
CA ARG A 182 -22.36 8.58 34.05
C ARG A 182 -23.49 9.03 34.99
N ILE A 183 -24.46 9.78 34.49
CA ILE A 183 -25.65 10.20 35.27
C ILE A 183 -26.53 8.98 35.60
N ARG A 184 -26.73 8.05 34.67
CA ARG A 184 -27.50 6.82 34.92
C ARG A 184 -26.80 5.94 35.96
N GLY A 185 -25.50 5.74 35.84
CA GLY A 185 -24.67 5.01 36.81
C GLY A 185 -24.77 5.62 38.20
N ALA A 186 -24.67 6.95 38.33
CA ALA A 186 -24.84 7.63 39.62
C ALA A 186 -26.23 7.38 40.23
N ARG A 187 -27.31 7.47 39.43
CA ARG A 187 -28.67 7.17 39.89
C ARG A 187 -28.85 5.71 40.28
N ARG A 188 -28.30 4.78 39.49
CA ARG A 188 -28.33 3.34 39.78
C ARG A 188 -27.55 3.01 41.06
N GLY A 189 -26.40 3.66 41.29
CA GLY A 189 -25.65 3.56 42.54
C GLY A 189 -26.40 4.09 43.76
N GLU A 190 -27.11 5.22 43.63
CA GLU A 190 -28.00 5.72 44.69
C GLU A 190 -29.15 4.76 45.00
N LEU A 191 -29.72 4.12 43.97
CA LEU A 191 -30.76 3.10 44.14
C LEU A 191 -30.20 1.83 44.79
N ALA A 192 -28.99 1.40 44.41
CA ALA A 192 -28.30 0.26 45.02
C ALA A 192 -28.16 0.43 46.53
N ASN A 193 -27.76 1.63 46.97
CA ASN A 193 -27.63 1.97 48.39
C ASN A 193 -28.95 1.93 49.17
N ARG A 194 -30.11 1.99 48.49
CA ARG A 194 -31.46 1.97 49.09
C ARG A 194 -32.19 0.65 48.88
N ALA A 195 -31.61 -0.27 48.10
CA ALA A 195 -32.28 -1.47 47.64
C ALA A 195 -32.24 -2.60 48.68
N SER A 196 -33.24 -3.49 48.59
CA SER A 196 -33.25 -4.71 49.40
C SER A 196 -32.26 -5.75 48.84
N THR A 197 -31.80 -6.68 49.68
CA THR A 197 -30.87 -7.74 49.27
C THR A 197 -31.38 -8.64 48.14
N LYS A 198 -32.71 -8.73 47.95
CA LYS A 198 -33.32 -9.52 46.87
C LYS A 198 -33.18 -8.90 45.49
N THR A 199 -33.02 -7.58 45.41
CA THR A 199 -32.87 -6.83 44.14
C THR A 199 -31.42 -6.38 43.91
N ALA A 200 -30.49 -6.74 44.80
CA ALA A 200 -29.11 -6.29 44.75
C ALA A 200 -28.39 -6.77 43.49
N ALA A 201 -28.56 -8.05 43.11
CA ALA A 201 -27.92 -8.63 41.94
C ALA A 201 -28.41 -7.98 40.61
N GLU A 202 -29.71 -7.67 40.51
CA GLU A 202 -30.26 -7.00 39.33
C GLU A 202 -29.73 -5.57 39.21
N ILE A 203 -29.61 -4.84 40.33
CA ILE A 203 -29.09 -3.48 40.33
C ILE A 203 -27.60 -3.47 40.02
N GLU A 204 -26.83 -4.42 40.54
CA GLU A 204 -25.39 -4.57 40.24
C GLU A 204 -25.17 -4.83 38.74
N ALA A 205 -25.97 -5.70 38.12
CA ALA A 205 -25.91 -5.93 36.67
C ALA A 205 -26.21 -4.66 35.86
N LEU A 206 -27.20 -3.86 36.29
CA LEU A 206 -27.50 -2.57 35.65
C LEU A 206 -26.39 -1.54 35.88
N VAL A 207 -25.75 -1.51 37.04
CA VAL A 207 -24.60 -0.62 37.28
C VAL A 207 -23.44 -1.02 36.39
N ALA A 208 -23.11 -2.31 36.30
CA ALA A 208 -22.06 -2.81 35.42
C ALA A 208 -22.32 -2.46 33.95
N GLU A 209 -23.56 -2.66 33.46
CA GLU A 209 -23.95 -2.27 32.10
C GLU A 209 -23.75 -0.77 31.86
N SER A 210 -24.06 0.08 32.86
CA SER A 210 -23.81 1.52 32.78
C SER A 210 -22.32 1.84 32.71
N GLU A 211 -21.49 1.16 33.49
CA GLU A 211 -20.05 1.38 33.50
C GLU A 211 -19.43 0.99 32.14
N ASP A 212 -19.76 -0.19 31.62
CA ASP A 212 -19.29 -0.65 30.31
C ASP A 212 -19.72 0.29 29.16
N ALA A 213 -20.97 0.78 29.22
CA ALA A 213 -21.49 1.72 28.22
C ALA A 213 -20.84 3.12 28.34
N ALA A 214 -20.46 3.56 29.53
CA ALA A 214 -19.72 4.81 29.71
C ALA A 214 -18.28 4.67 29.16
N ASP A 215 -17.60 3.58 29.49
CA ASP A 215 -16.22 3.32 29.07
C ASP A 215 -16.11 3.18 27.55
N SER A 216 -17.07 2.52 26.90
CA SER A 216 -17.11 2.41 25.44
C SER A 216 -17.30 3.76 24.74
N ALA A 217 -18.17 4.63 25.26
CA ALA A 217 -18.34 5.99 24.74
C ALA A 217 -17.09 6.86 24.96
N GLU A 218 -16.41 6.74 26.10
CA GLU A 218 -15.14 7.42 26.36
C GLU A 218 -14.02 6.92 25.43
N PHE A 219 -13.99 5.63 25.14
CA PHE A 219 -13.03 5.04 24.20
C PHE A 219 -13.22 5.53 22.77
N GLU A 220 -14.46 5.57 22.25
CA GLU A 220 -14.73 6.09 20.90
C GLU A 220 -14.43 7.59 20.82
N LYS A 221 -14.72 8.35 21.88
CA LYS A 221 -14.31 9.75 22.00
C LYS A 221 -12.77 9.89 21.91
N TRP A 222 -12.02 9.08 22.65
CA TRP A 222 -10.56 9.08 22.61
C TRP A 222 -10.04 8.76 21.19
N LYS A 223 -10.62 7.75 20.54
CA LYS A 223 -10.27 7.35 19.17
C LYS A 223 -10.50 8.47 18.16
N ILE A 224 -11.58 9.24 18.30
CA ILE A 224 -11.83 10.41 17.45
C ILE A 224 -10.74 11.47 17.67
N LEU A 225 -10.39 11.77 18.92
CA LEU A 225 -9.34 12.74 19.23
C LEU A 225 -7.98 12.31 18.68
N ASP A 226 -7.66 11.02 18.77
CA ASP A 226 -6.43 10.46 18.20
C ASP A 226 -6.41 10.64 16.68
N ARG A 227 -7.48 10.23 15.97
CA ARG A 227 -7.62 10.42 14.51
C ARG A 227 -7.51 11.88 14.06
N VAL A 228 -8.01 12.82 14.85
CA VAL A 228 -7.98 14.25 14.51
C VAL A 228 -6.62 14.88 14.82
N SER A 229 -5.89 14.34 15.81
CA SER A 229 -4.56 14.85 16.16
C SER A 229 -3.49 14.54 15.12
N TRP A 230 -3.70 13.50 14.32
CA TRP A 230 -2.78 13.04 13.28
C TRP A 230 -3.38 13.14 11.89
N ALA A 231 -2.64 13.74 10.96
CA ALA A 231 -2.92 13.70 9.53
C ALA A 231 -2.17 12.52 8.90
N LYS A 232 -2.86 11.75 8.05
CA LYS A 232 -2.27 10.65 7.29
C LYS A 232 -1.83 11.14 5.92
N ILE A 233 -0.54 11.05 5.62
CA ILE A 233 0.02 11.43 4.32
C ILE A 233 0.56 10.18 3.64
N THR A 234 0.05 9.90 2.45
CA THR A 234 0.55 8.86 1.54
C THR A 234 1.26 9.54 0.39
N VAL A 235 2.56 9.27 0.26
CA VAL A 235 3.39 9.84 -0.80
C VAL A 235 3.83 8.70 -1.71
N HIS A 236 3.44 8.81 -2.98
CA HIS A 236 3.98 8.02 -4.07
C HIS A 236 5.11 8.80 -4.75
N VAL A 237 6.28 8.19 -4.87
CA VAL A 237 7.43 8.79 -5.55
C VAL A 237 7.83 7.88 -6.70
N GLU A 238 7.87 8.43 -7.91
CA GLU A 238 8.39 7.78 -9.11
C GLU A 238 9.73 8.41 -9.49
N GLY A 239 10.75 7.57 -9.66
CA GLY A 239 12.08 7.98 -10.12
C GLY A 239 12.09 8.38 -11.60
N PRO A 240 13.25 8.81 -12.13
CA PRO A 240 13.34 9.25 -13.51
C PRO A 240 12.97 8.10 -14.45
N ARG A 241 12.14 8.41 -15.45
CA ARG A 241 11.74 7.44 -16.47
C ARG A 241 12.99 7.05 -17.27
N MET A 242 13.41 5.79 -17.14
CA MET A 242 14.45 5.25 -18.00
C MET A 242 13.98 5.32 -19.46
N PRO A 243 14.87 5.64 -20.42
CA PRO A 243 14.53 5.57 -21.83
C PRO A 243 14.05 4.16 -22.15
N LYS A 244 12.98 4.02 -22.94
CA LYS A 244 12.41 2.72 -23.33
C LYS A 244 13.54 1.81 -23.79
N SER A 245 13.85 0.79 -23.00
CA SER A 245 14.80 -0.24 -23.42
C SER A 245 14.19 -0.90 -24.65
N VAL A 246 14.83 -0.68 -25.80
CA VAL A 246 14.47 -1.41 -27.01
C VAL A 246 14.87 -2.84 -26.73
N GLU A 247 13.89 -3.72 -26.54
CA GLU A 247 14.11 -5.14 -26.36
C GLU A 247 14.73 -5.66 -27.65
N VAL A 248 16.06 -5.71 -27.69
CA VAL A 248 16.79 -6.27 -28.81
C VAL A 248 16.57 -7.78 -28.73
N PRO A 249 15.85 -8.39 -29.68
CA PRO A 249 15.66 -9.83 -29.66
C PRO A 249 17.04 -10.50 -29.68
N ASN A 250 17.20 -11.54 -28.87
CA ASN A 250 18.47 -12.25 -28.77
C ASN A 250 18.77 -12.97 -30.09
N PHE A 251 19.52 -12.32 -30.98
CA PHE A 251 19.86 -12.85 -32.30
C PHE A 251 20.58 -14.21 -32.25
N LYS A 252 21.14 -14.60 -31.10
CA LYS A 252 21.74 -15.91 -30.90
C LYS A 252 20.73 -17.05 -31.11
N ASP A 253 19.49 -16.85 -30.65
CA ASP A 253 18.46 -17.89 -30.74
C ASP A 253 17.99 -18.05 -32.20
N ALA A 254 17.85 -16.94 -32.93
CA ALA A 254 17.54 -16.97 -34.37
C ALA A 254 18.64 -17.65 -35.21
N TRP A 255 19.92 -17.51 -34.83
CA TRP A 255 21.03 -18.20 -35.49
C TRP A 255 21.01 -19.71 -35.23
N ILE A 256 20.69 -20.13 -34.00
CA ILE A 256 20.54 -21.54 -33.63
C ILE A 256 19.39 -22.16 -34.44
N ASP A 257 18.25 -21.48 -34.52
CA ASP A 257 17.09 -21.92 -35.29
C ASP A 257 17.41 -22.06 -36.80
N LEU A 258 18.15 -21.09 -37.37
CA LEU A 258 18.56 -21.14 -38.77
C LEU A 258 19.46 -22.35 -39.07
N VAL A 259 20.43 -22.62 -38.18
CA VAL A 259 21.32 -23.77 -38.30
C VAL A 259 20.55 -25.09 -38.13
N GLU A 260 19.59 -25.14 -37.21
CA GLU A 260 18.74 -26.32 -37.01
C GLU A 260 17.87 -26.61 -38.23
N ILE A 261 17.25 -25.59 -38.83
CA ILE A 261 16.48 -25.72 -40.07
C ILE A 261 17.39 -26.20 -41.21
N GLY A 262 18.59 -25.63 -41.34
CA GLY A 262 19.58 -26.05 -42.33
C GLY A 262 19.98 -27.52 -42.19
N LEU A 263 20.20 -27.98 -40.95
CA LEU A 263 20.54 -29.37 -40.65
C LEU A 263 19.38 -30.32 -40.98
N LYS A 264 18.14 -29.95 -40.63
CA LYS A 264 16.94 -30.73 -40.97
C LYS A 264 16.75 -30.85 -42.48
N LEU A 265 17.01 -29.77 -43.23
CA LEU A 265 16.91 -29.75 -44.68
C LEU A 265 17.96 -30.68 -45.32
N LEU A 266 19.19 -30.65 -44.83
CA LEU A 266 20.28 -31.52 -45.29
C LEU A 266 19.96 -33.00 -45.02
N LEU A 267 19.44 -33.31 -43.83
CA LEU A 267 18.99 -34.67 -43.48
C LEU A 267 17.88 -35.15 -44.43
N LEU A 268 16.92 -34.28 -44.75
CA LEU A 268 15.84 -34.56 -45.69
C LEU A 268 16.38 -34.85 -47.09
N PHE A 269 17.36 -34.08 -47.57
CA PHE A 269 18.03 -34.35 -48.85
C PHE A 269 18.69 -35.72 -48.88
N ILE A 270 19.42 -36.11 -47.83
CA ILE A 270 20.03 -37.44 -47.71
C ILE A 270 18.98 -38.55 -47.81
N TYR A 271 17.81 -38.35 -47.20
CA TYR A 271 16.75 -39.36 -47.19
C TYR A 271 16.01 -39.47 -48.53
N ILE A 272 15.82 -38.35 -49.24
CA ILE A 272 15.14 -38.33 -50.55
C ILE A 272 16.08 -38.80 -51.67
N LEU A 273 17.39 -38.64 -51.53
CA LEU A 273 18.39 -39.02 -52.54
C LEU A 273 18.28 -40.48 -53.05
N PRO A 274 18.21 -41.52 -52.19
CA PRO A 274 18.05 -42.89 -52.67
C PRO A 274 16.72 -43.12 -53.39
N LEU A 275 15.65 -42.46 -52.97
CA LEU A 275 14.34 -42.56 -53.60
C LEU A 275 14.34 -41.88 -54.98
N ALA A 276 14.99 -40.72 -55.10
CA ALA A 276 15.18 -40.04 -56.38
C ALA A 276 16.03 -40.88 -57.36
N ILE A 277 17.06 -41.57 -56.88
CA ILE A 277 17.88 -42.49 -57.69
C ILE A 277 17.03 -43.66 -58.19
N LEU A 278 16.20 -44.28 -57.33
CA LEU A 278 15.31 -45.37 -57.73
C LEU A 278 14.28 -44.93 -58.77
N ILE A 279 13.66 -43.76 -58.60
CA ILE A 279 12.73 -43.19 -59.59
C ILE A 279 13.47 -42.91 -60.91
N GLY A 280 14.68 -42.34 -60.85
CA GLY A 280 15.50 -42.08 -62.03
C GLY A 280 15.82 -43.35 -62.82
N LEU A 281 16.23 -44.43 -62.13
CA LEU A 281 16.47 -45.73 -62.73
C LEU A 281 15.20 -46.35 -63.32
N PHE A 282 14.06 -46.22 -62.63
CA PHE A 282 12.77 -46.72 -63.12
C PHE A 282 12.32 -45.98 -64.39
N VAL A 283 12.40 -44.65 -64.41
CA VAL A 283 12.07 -43.83 -65.59
C VAL A 283 13.01 -44.13 -66.75
N TYR A 284 14.31 -44.27 -66.49
CA TYR A 284 15.30 -44.64 -67.50
C TYR A 284 15.01 -46.02 -68.10
N GLY A 285 14.75 -47.03 -67.24
CA GLY A 285 14.37 -48.38 -67.64
C GLY A 285 13.06 -48.41 -68.44
N PHE A 286 12.04 -47.68 -68.00
CA PHE A 286 10.76 -47.56 -68.70
C PHE A 286 10.93 -46.89 -70.08
N ARG A 287 11.75 -45.84 -70.17
CA ARG A 287 12.03 -45.15 -71.43
C ARG A 287 12.80 -46.05 -72.40
N ALA A 288 13.77 -46.83 -71.91
CA ALA A 288 14.53 -47.80 -72.71
C ALA A 288 13.68 -49.00 -73.17
N ALA A 289 12.75 -49.47 -72.32
CA ALA A 289 11.78 -50.51 -72.69
C ALA A 289 10.80 -50.00 -73.77
N ARG A 290 10.29 -48.77 -73.61
CA ARG A 290 9.40 -48.13 -74.59
C ARG A 290 10.09 -47.90 -75.94
N SER A 291 11.36 -47.55 -75.98
CA SER A 291 12.10 -47.43 -77.25
C SER A 291 12.35 -48.77 -77.92
N ARG A 292 12.51 -49.86 -77.14
CA ARG A 292 12.62 -51.23 -77.68
C ARG A 292 11.30 -51.78 -78.21
N TRP A 293 10.17 -51.45 -77.58
CA TRP A 293 8.83 -51.83 -78.06
C TRP A 293 8.38 -51.04 -79.30
N ARG A 294 8.95 -49.86 -79.57
CA ARG A 294 8.61 -49.04 -80.74
C ARG A 294 9.40 -49.40 -82.01
N ASN A 295 10.42 -50.25 -81.89
CA ASN A 295 11.30 -50.70 -82.98
C ASN A 295 11.13 -52.20 -83.33
N LYS A 296 10.09 -52.85 -82.79
CA LYS A 296 9.55 -54.12 -83.28
C LYS A 296 8.19 -53.85 -83.90
#